data_AF-A0A0M0JKB6-F1
#
_entry.id   AF-A0A0M0JKB6-F1
#
_cell.length_a   1.000
_cell.length_b   1.000
_cell.length_c   1.000
_cell.angle_alpha   90.00
_cell.angle_beta   90.00
_cell.angle_gamma   90.00
#
_symmetry.space_group_name_H-M   'P 1'
#
loop_
_entity.id
_entity.type
_entity.pdbx_description
1 polymer ?
#
loop_
_entity_poly.entity_id
_entity_poly.type
_entity_poly.pdbx_seq_one_letter_code
_entity_poly.pdbx_strand_id
1 'polypeptide(L)'
;MNVAYFTDVEGNWEYLASFVAQSEALKRDGDNEDGSMRLQLNDGWRIVFGGDSCDKGGVVGGSVRVVRTLVRLKKEYPDRVTLLLGNRDLNKMRITSELADEAELECAHLDEIPGPYWVPEKNRVSPKMYLELLASKELASKGAPAEDPPPTAEQLDAQLWKYNTPWNRLCWMLKDTMGSAGEEERRRKELELLHPKEGTPTDDRVVASFVESVQEGGFMREYIKLGQLAEVIDGTLFVHGGLVGTGWAGGATDCLGFVPGQNQRIDDVQDWVQALNEWKEKQVDEWENQPKWSVRPEKPSYDAGKRGGNELMNYCVNGSPPSVVVGRHLEPEGMPRPLEPAPVQQAARVRRVSHGPRAHAARQLPDHDSMR
;
A
#
# COMPACT_ATOMS: atom_id res chain seq x y z
N MET A 1 20.88 21.15 -11.55
CA MET A 1 19.63 21.06 -10.76
C MET A 1 19.85 19.96 -9.74
N ASN A 2 19.44 20.16 -8.48
CA ASN A 2 19.66 19.17 -7.43
C ASN A 2 18.39 18.34 -7.21
N VAL A 3 18.53 17.06 -6.89
CA VAL A 3 17.40 16.17 -6.56
C VAL A 3 17.62 15.62 -5.16
N ALA A 4 16.64 15.82 -4.28
CA ALA A 4 16.57 15.09 -3.03
C ALA A 4 15.58 13.93 -3.17
N TYR A 5 16.05 12.73 -2.85
CA TYR A 5 15.28 11.50 -2.92
C TYR A 5 15.16 10.89 -1.52
N PHE A 6 13.94 10.52 -1.14
CA PHE A 6 13.64 9.76 0.07
C PHE A 6 12.38 8.93 -0.15
N THR A 7 12.20 7.87 0.60
CA THR A 7 11.19 6.83 0.32
C THR A 7 10.93 6.01 1.57
N ASP A 8 9.92 5.15 1.53
CA ASP A 8 9.60 4.16 2.56
C ASP A 8 9.50 4.82 3.95
N VAL A 9 8.82 5.98 4.00
CA VAL A 9 8.53 6.65 5.26
C VAL A 9 7.62 5.77 6.10
N GLU A 10 6.73 5.00 5.46
CA GLU A 10 5.85 4.01 6.08
C GLU A 10 5.11 4.56 7.31
N GLY A 11 4.62 5.81 7.26
CA GLY A 11 3.95 6.45 8.40
C GLY A 11 4.87 6.87 9.56
N ASN A 12 6.20 6.77 9.42
CA ASN A 12 7.17 7.17 10.44
C ASN A 12 7.37 8.70 10.43
N TRP A 13 6.61 9.39 11.28
CA TRP A 13 6.64 10.85 11.40
C TRP A 13 8.01 11.37 11.86
N GLU A 14 8.65 10.67 12.79
CA GLU A 14 9.95 11.06 13.33
C GLU A 14 11.05 10.97 12.28
N TYR A 15 11.00 9.94 11.43
CA TYR A 15 11.90 9.80 10.28
C TYR A 15 11.72 10.97 9.30
N LEU A 16 10.48 11.30 8.92
CA LEU A 16 10.22 12.44 8.03
C LEU A 16 10.72 13.76 8.66
N ALA A 17 10.46 13.99 9.94
CA ALA A 17 10.92 15.18 10.65
C ALA A 17 12.45 15.28 10.68
N SER A 18 13.12 14.16 10.93
CA SER A 18 14.58 14.06 10.93
C SER A 18 15.17 14.30 9.54
N PHE A 19 14.55 13.76 8.49
CA PHE A 19 14.94 14.02 7.10
C PHE A 19 14.81 15.51 6.76
N VAL A 20 13.67 16.14 7.07
CA VAL A 20 13.44 17.57 6.82
C VAL A 20 14.45 18.43 7.58
N ALA A 21 14.75 18.11 8.84
CA ALA A 21 15.71 18.87 9.65
C ALA A 21 17.14 18.84 9.10
N GLN A 22 17.50 17.79 8.37
CA GLN A 22 18.82 17.60 7.77
C GLN A 22 18.85 17.97 6.28
N SER A 23 17.70 18.35 5.70
CA SER A 23 17.57 18.58 4.26
C SER A 23 18.11 19.94 3.85
N GLU A 24 18.92 19.96 2.79
CA GLU A 24 19.23 21.20 2.07
C GLU A 24 18.10 21.62 1.11
N ALA A 25 17.19 20.70 0.78
CA ALA A 25 16.10 20.94 -0.16
C ALA A 25 14.87 21.51 0.54
N LEU A 26 14.56 21.05 1.76
CA LEU A 26 13.34 21.38 2.48
C LEU A 26 13.61 22.17 3.74
N LYS A 27 12.77 23.16 4.00
CA LYS A 27 12.75 23.92 5.26
C LYS A 27 11.37 23.83 5.89
N ARG A 28 11.30 23.48 7.18
CA ARG A 28 10.05 23.52 7.94
C ARG A 28 9.74 24.93 8.42
N ASP A 29 8.52 25.38 8.16
CA ASP A 29 7.97 26.70 8.51
C ASP A 29 6.75 26.55 9.43
N GLY A 30 6.90 25.70 10.45
CA GLY A 30 5.85 25.33 11.39
C GLY A 30 4.96 24.19 10.90
N ASP A 31 3.75 24.13 11.46
CA ASP A 31 2.76 23.08 11.24
C ASP A 31 1.42 23.65 10.79
N ASN A 32 0.61 22.81 10.17
CA ASN A 32 -0.78 23.09 9.83
C ASN A 32 -1.71 22.58 10.94
N GLU A 33 -2.94 23.08 10.97
CA GLU A 33 -3.97 22.66 11.95
C GLU A 33 -4.30 21.16 11.87
N ASP A 34 -4.11 20.55 10.70
CA ASP A 34 -4.34 19.12 10.45
C ASP A 34 -3.17 18.21 10.87
N GLY A 35 -2.17 18.79 11.55
CA GLY A 35 -0.96 18.14 12.05
C GLY A 35 0.15 17.90 11.03
N SER A 36 -0.06 18.25 9.76
CA SER A 36 0.98 18.15 8.72
C SER A 36 2.04 19.27 8.85
N MET A 37 3.24 19.05 8.31
CA MET A 37 4.29 20.08 8.31
C MET A 37 4.00 21.13 7.23
N ARG A 38 4.30 22.39 7.52
CA ARG A 38 4.43 23.43 6.49
C ARG A 38 5.86 23.41 5.99
N LEU A 39 6.06 23.10 4.72
CA LEU A 39 7.39 22.92 4.13
C LEU A 39 7.60 23.90 2.98
N GLN A 40 8.76 24.54 2.95
CA GLN A 40 9.24 25.34 1.82
C GLN A 40 10.31 24.54 1.06
N LEU A 41 10.22 24.53 -0.27
CA LEU A 41 11.22 23.92 -1.15
C LEU A 41 12.21 24.97 -1.64
N ASN A 42 13.48 24.82 -1.27
CA ASN A 42 14.56 25.75 -1.65
C ASN A 42 14.79 25.74 -3.18
N ASP A 43 15.08 26.90 -3.76
CA ASP A 43 15.30 27.03 -5.21
C ASP A 43 16.41 26.13 -5.76
N GLY A 44 16.24 25.70 -7.01
CA GLY A 44 17.18 24.80 -7.69
C GLY A 44 17.07 23.31 -7.29
N TRP A 45 16.22 22.98 -6.31
CA TRP A 45 15.92 21.61 -5.90
C TRP A 45 14.65 21.04 -6.53
N ARG A 46 14.67 19.72 -6.78
CA ARG A 46 13.48 18.88 -6.93
C ARG A 46 13.43 17.84 -5.82
N ILE A 47 12.23 17.40 -5.50
CA ILE A 47 11.96 16.29 -4.58
C ILE A 47 11.41 15.12 -5.36
N VAL A 48 11.92 13.93 -5.11
CA VAL A 48 11.28 12.67 -5.50
C VAL A 48 11.02 11.87 -4.23
N PHE A 49 9.76 11.73 -3.87
CA PHE A 49 9.36 10.77 -2.83
C PHE A 49 9.13 9.41 -3.48
N GLY A 50 9.84 8.37 -3.02
CA GLY A 50 9.89 7.07 -3.67
C GLY A 50 8.71 6.13 -3.41
N GLY A 51 7.69 6.56 -2.66
CA GLY A 51 6.51 5.77 -2.33
C GLY A 51 6.58 5.13 -0.95
N ASP A 52 5.53 4.38 -0.62
CA ASP A 52 5.29 3.78 0.70
C ASP A 52 5.24 4.86 1.81
N SER A 53 4.24 5.73 1.69
CA SER A 53 4.03 6.89 2.56
C SER A 53 3.43 6.55 3.93
N CYS A 54 2.67 5.48 4.03
CA CYS A 54 1.83 5.15 5.19
C CYS A 54 2.10 3.74 5.75
N ASP A 55 1.46 3.42 6.87
CA ASP A 55 1.55 2.18 7.65
C ASP A 55 2.54 2.21 8.82
N LYS A 56 3.48 1.27 8.87
CA LYS A 56 4.36 0.79 9.98
C LYS A 56 4.64 1.75 11.15
N GLY A 57 4.71 3.05 10.91
CA GLY A 57 4.76 4.10 11.91
C GLY A 57 6.13 4.25 12.54
N GLY A 58 6.23 5.22 13.44
CA GLY A 58 7.38 5.42 14.31
C GLY A 58 7.01 5.16 15.76
N VAL A 59 7.32 6.12 16.63
CA VAL A 59 6.99 6.05 18.07
C VAL A 59 5.48 6.15 18.28
N VAL A 60 4.86 7.08 17.55
CA VAL A 60 3.41 7.20 17.36
C VAL A 60 3.11 6.90 15.88
N GLY A 61 1.86 6.58 15.54
CA GLY A 61 1.44 6.57 14.14
C GLY A 61 1.70 7.92 13.46
N GLY A 62 1.78 7.93 12.14
CA GLY A 62 2.09 9.15 11.38
C GLY A 62 1.53 9.18 9.96
N SER A 63 0.80 8.13 9.54
CA SER A 63 0.28 7.98 8.19
C SER A 63 -0.53 9.20 7.76
N VAL A 64 -1.41 9.73 8.62
CA VAL A 64 -2.26 10.88 8.29
C VAL A 64 -1.40 12.12 8.06
N ARG A 65 -0.49 12.42 8.98
CA ARG A 65 0.33 13.64 8.92
C ARG A 65 1.37 13.58 7.80
N VAL A 66 2.01 12.42 7.59
CA VAL A 66 2.97 12.19 6.50
C VAL A 66 2.30 12.44 5.16
N VAL A 67 1.19 11.76 4.88
CA VAL A 67 0.55 11.83 3.57
C VAL A 67 0.02 13.25 3.31
N ARG A 68 -0.63 13.89 4.30
CA ARG A 68 -1.07 15.29 4.18
C ARG A 68 0.10 16.24 3.88
N THR A 69 1.25 16.02 4.52
CA THR A 69 2.47 16.82 4.26
C THR A 69 2.93 16.67 2.81
N LEU A 70 3.01 15.43 2.31
CA LEU A 70 3.42 15.14 0.93
C LEU A 70 2.44 15.69 -0.11
N VAL A 71 1.14 15.53 0.11
CA VAL A 71 0.08 16.08 -0.76
C VAL A 71 0.16 17.59 -0.84
N ARG A 72 0.31 18.28 0.30
CA ARG A 72 0.46 19.75 0.33
C ARG A 72 1.70 20.19 -0.43
N LEU A 73 2.84 19.55 -0.18
CA LEU A 73 4.10 19.86 -0.85
C LEU A 73 4.01 19.68 -2.38
N LYS A 74 3.36 18.60 -2.85
CA LYS A 74 3.11 18.38 -4.29
C LYS A 74 2.18 19.43 -4.89
N LYS A 75 1.12 19.83 -4.18
CA LYS A 75 0.19 20.87 -4.65
C LYS A 75 0.85 22.25 -4.72
N GLU A 76 1.75 22.56 -3.79
CA GLU A 76 2.46 23.84 -3.76
C GLU A 76 3.58 23.92 -4.82
N TYR A 77 4.23 22.80 -5.10
CA TYR A 77 5.34 22.73 -6.07
C TYR A 77 5.13 21.61 -7.11
N PRO A 78 4.10 21.70 -7.97
CA PRO A 78 3.66 20.60 -8.84
C PRO A 78 4.75 20.11 -9.80
N ASP A 79 5.58 20.99 -10.34
CA ASP A 79 6.63 20.65 -11.32
C ASP A 79 7.97 20.25 -10.67
N ARG A 80 8.09 20.42 -9.35
CA ARG A 80 9.34 20.22 -8.61
C ARG A 80 9.26 19.09 -7.59
N VAL A 81 8.07 18.58 -7.33
CA VAL A 81 7.84 17.48 -6.40
C VAL A 81 7.20 16.34 -7.17
N THR A 82 7.81 15.16 -7.09
CA THR A 82 7.27 13.92 -7.63
C THR A 82 6.93 13.01 -6.46
N LEU A 83 5.72 12.46 -6.48
CA LEU A 83 5.29 11.43 -5.54
C LEU A 83 5.22 10.12 -6.33
N LEU A 84 6.11 9.18 -6.07
CA LEU A 84 5.98 7.83 -6.60
C LEU A 84 5.00 7.02 -5.74
N LEU A 85 4.27 6.12 -6.38
CA LEU A 85 3.29 5.26 -5.72
C LEU A 85 3.93 3.91 -5.38
N GLY A 86 3.97 3.62 -4.08
CA GLY A 86 4.36 2.32 -3.56
C GLY A 86 3.20 1.35 -3.39
N ASN A 87 3.51 0.09 -3.07
CA ASN A 87 2.47 -0.91 -2.87
C ASN A 87 1.62 -0.59 -1.64
N ARG A 88 2.19 0.03 -0.59
CA ARG A 88 1.41 0.42 0.60
C ARG A 88 0.42 1.53 0.29
N ASP A 89 0.78 2.43 -0.61
CA ASP A 89 -0.07 3.53 -1.04
C ASP A 89 -1.26 3.01 -1.86
N LEU A 90 -0.98 2.23 -2.91
CA LEU A 90 -1.99 1.73 -3.84
C LEU A 90 -2.95 0.72 -3.21
N ASN A 91 -2.47 -0.10 -2.26
CA ASN A 91 -3.34 -1.07 -1.57
C ASN A 91 -4.51 -0.42 -0.83
N LYS A 92 -4.43 0.88 -0.48
CA LYS A 92 -5.53 1.59 0.17
C LYS A 92 -6.75 1.76 -0.72
N MET A 93 -6.61 1.71 -2.05
CA MET A 93 -7.74 1.74 -2.97
C MET A 93 -8.75 0.61 -2.69
N ARG A 94 -8.31 -0.54 -2.17
CA ARG A 94 -9.18 -1.67 -1.84
C ARG A 94 -10.22 -1.36 -0.77
N ILE A 95 -9.96 -0.39 0.11
CA ILE A 95 -10.86 -0.01 1.22
C ILE A 95 -12.23 0.44 0.69
N THR A 96 -12.28 1.13 -0.46
CA THR A 96 -13.55 1.61 -1.04
C THR A 96 -14.48 0.47 -1.47
N SER A 97 -13.92 -0.65 -1.93
CA SER A 97 -14.70 -1.79 -2.40
C SER A 97 -14.89 -2.88 -1.35
N GLU A 98 -13.96 -3.02 -0.39
CA GLU A 98 -13.94 -4.19 0.52
C GLU A 98 -14.35 -3.87 1.96
N LEU A 99 -14.51 -2.59 2.31
CA LEU A 99 -14.84 -2.15 3.67
C LEU A 99 -15.88 -1.02 3.75
N ALA A 100 -15.96 -0.14 2.74
CA ALA A 100 -16.73 1.10 2.84
C ALA A 100 -18.27 0.94 2.78
N ASP A 101 -18.79 -0.26 2.53
CA ASP A 101 -20.23 -0.53 2.43
C ASP A 101 -20.62 -1.68 3.36
N GLU A 102 -21.71 -1.52 4.13
CA GLU A 102 -22.23 -2.55 5.03
C GLU A 102 -22.60 -3.83 4.29
N ALA A 103 -23.01 -3.73 3.01
CA ALA A 103 -23.30 -4.89 2.18
C ALA A 103 -22.07 -5.79 1.94
N GLU A 104 -20.85 -5.28 2.12
CA GLU A 104 -19.60 -6.08 2.05
C GLU A 104 -19.33 -6.86 3.34
N LEU A 105 -20.07 -6.55 4.40
CA LEU A 105 -19.95 -7.16 5.71
C LEU A 105 -21.03 -8.22 5.96
N GLU A 106 -21.88 -8.53 4.98
CA GLU A 106 -22.86 -9.61 5.11
C GLU A 106 -22.15 -10.97 5.26
N CYS A 107 -22.59 -11.77 6.24
CA CYS A 107 -21.95 -13.04 6.56
C CYS A 107 -21.99 -14.04 5.39
N ALA A 108 -23.01 -13.94 4.52
CA ALA A 108 -23.14 -14.78 3.34
C ALA A 108 -21.91 -14.70 2.41
N HIS A 109 -21.20 -13.57 2.39
CA HIS A 109 -20.02 -13.38 1.54
C HIS A 109 -18.73 -13.94 2.13
N LEU A 110 -18.71 -14.35 3.41
CA LEU A 110 -17.46 -14.78 4.06
C LEU A 110 -16.85 -16.01 3.38
N ASP A 111 -17.70 -16.93 2.91
CA ASP A 111 -17.29 -18.15 2.21
C ASP A 111 -16.83 -17.89 0.76
N GLU A 112 -17.16 -16.72 0.21
CA GLU A 112 -16.82 -16.34 -1.18
C GLU A 112 -15.44 -15.67 -1.28
N ILE A 113 -14.82 -15.30 -0.16
CA ILE A 113 -13.56 -14.55 -0.13
C ILE A 113 -12.41 -15.50 0.24
N PRO A 114 -11.57 -15.94 -0.72
CA PRO A 114 -10.55 -16.97 -0.47
C PRO A 114 -9.30 -16.46 0.27
N GLY A 115 -9.21 -15.16 0.55
CA GLY A 115 -7.99 -14.52 1.06
C GLY A 115 -6.94 -14.28 -0.05
N PRO A 116 -5.95 -13.41 0.19
CA PRO A 116 -5.17 -12.72 -0.83
C PRO A 116 -4.45 -13.66 -1.80
N TYR A 117 -4.81 -13.64 -3.10
CA TYR A 117 -4.25 -14.57 -4.09
C TYR A 117 -2.74 -14.44 -4.29
N TRP A 118 -2.18 -13.25 -4.06
CA TRP A 118 -0.75 -12.97 -4.13
C TRP A 118 0.06 -13.58 -2.97
N VAL A 119 -0.62 -14.15 -1.96
CA VAL A 119 0.00 -14.93 -0.89
C VAL A 119 -0.01 -16.41 -1.29
N PRO A 120 1.06 -17.19 -1.05
CA PRO A 120 1.05 -18.63 -1.28
C PRO A 120 -0.13 -19.31 -0.58
N GLU A 121 -0.81 -20.22 -1.27
CA GLU A 121 -2.07 -20.84 -0.82
C GLU A 121 -2.02 -21.34 0.63
N LYS A 122 -0.94 -22.04 1.01
CA LYS A 122 -0.72 -22.56 2.38
C LYS A 122 -0.67 -21.49 3.49
N ASN A 123 -0.45 -20.22 3.13
CA ASN A 123 -0.31 -19.09 4.05
C ASN A 123 -1.48 -18.11 3.91
N ARG A 124 -2.45 -18.35 3.02
CA ARG A 124 -3.60 -17.46 2.83
C ARG A 124 -4.50 -17.52 4.06
N VAL A 125 -4.93 -16.33 4.50
CA VAL A 125 -5.91 -16.18 5.56
C VAL A 125 -7.12 -15.48 4.95
N SER A 126 -8.23 -16.20 4.81
CA SER A 126 -9.52 -15.63 4.44
C SER A 126 -10.10 -14.81 5.61
N PRO A 127 -11.04 -13.90 5.37
CA PRO A 127 -11.69 -13.20 6.46
C PRO A 127 -12.46 -14.18 7.36
N LYS A 128 -13.07 -15.24 6.80
CA LYS A 128 -13.73 -16.29 7.59
C LYS A 128 -12.75 -16.94 8.58
N MET A 129 -11.60 -17.42 8.09
CA MET A 129 -10.56 -18.03 8.93
C MET A 129 -10.07 -17.07 10.03
N TYR A 130 -9.92 -15.79 9.71
CA TYR A 130 -9.52 -14.78 10.68
C TYR A 130 -10.57 -14.60 11.78
N LEU A 131 -11.86 -14.54 11.42
CA LEU A 131 -12.96 -14.37 12.36
C LEU A 131 -13.18 -15.63 13.23
N GLU A 132 -13.06 -16.82 12.65
CA GLU A 132 -13.09 -18.10 13.37
C GLU A 132 -11.97 -18.16 14.43
N LEU A 133 -10.77 -17.67 14.10
CA LEU A 133 -9.66 -17.60 15.05
C LEU A 133 -9.98 -16.66 16.23
N LEU A 134 -10.63 -15.52 15.99
CA LEU A 134 -11.06 -14.62 17.07
C LEU A 134 -12.13 -15.27 17.95
N ALA A 135 -13.13 -15.90 17.33
CA ALA A 135 -14.20 -16.60 18.03
C ALA A 135 -13.68 -17.74 18.92
N SER A 136 -12.74 -18.53 18.39
CA SER A 136 -12.08 -19.61 19.11
C SER A 136 -11.29 -19.11 20.33
N LYS A 137 -10.53 -18.02 20.18
CA LYS A 137 -9.78 -17.41 21.31
C LYS A 137 -10.71 -16.92 22.42
N GLU A 138 -11.84 -16.30 22.09
CA GLU A 138 -12.78 -15.83 23.09
C GLU A 138 -13.45 -17.01 23.83
N LEU A 139 -13.88 -18.05 23.11
CA LEU A 139 -14.44 -19.27 23.70
C LEU A 139 -13.46 -19.96 24.65
N ALA A 140 -12.18 -20.05 24.26
CA ALA A 140 -11.13 -20.58 25.12
C ALA A 140 -10.90 -19.71 26.38
N SER A 141 -11.01 -18.38 26.26
CA SER A 141 -10.83 -17.45 27.40
C SER A 141 -11.99 -17.47 28.40
N LYS A 142 -13.19 -17.89 27.99
CA LYS A 142 -14.40 -17.95 28.83
C LYS A 142 -14.52 -19.23 29.69
N GLY A 143 -13.45 -20.01 29.80
CA GLY A 143 -13.36 -21.12 30.76
C GLY A 143 -14.01 -22.42 30.31
N ALA A 144 -13.94 -22.74 29.01
CA ALA A 144 -14.13 -24.13 28.61
C ALA A 144 -13.09 -24.98 29.38
N PRO A 145 -13.51 -26.01 30.15
CA PRO A 145 -12.57 -26.90 30.81
C PRO A 145 -11.55 -27.41 29.79
N ALA A 146 -10.29 -27.58 30.20
CA ALA A 146 -9.18 -27.99 29.33
C ALA A 146 -9.37 -29.35 28.62
N GLU A 147 -10.48 -30.03 28.89
CA GLU A 147 -10.91 -31.31 28.30
C GLU A 147 -12.06 -31.16 27.28
N ASP A 148 -12.64 -29.97 27.11
CA ASP A 148 -13.67 -29.77 26.08
C ASP A 148 -13.03 -29.82 24.69
N PRO A 149 -13.63 -30.56 23.74
CA PRO A 149 -13.16 -30.57 22.37
C PRO A 149 -13.19 -29.13 21.79
N PRO A 150 -12.30 -28.82 20.84
CA PRO A 150 -12.33 -27.53 20.16
C PRO A 150 -13.74 -27.25 19.59
N PRO A 151 -14.17 -25.97 19.56
CA PRO A 151 -15.51 -25.61 19.07
C PRO A 151 -15.80 -26.24 17.70
N THR A 152 -16.99 -26.78 17.53
CA THR A 152 -17.41 -27.33 16.23
C THR A 152 -17.60 -26.20 15.20
N ALA A 153 -17.54 -26.54 13.91
CA ALA A 153 -17.79 -25.57 12.83
C ALA A 153 -19.15 -24.86 12.98
N GLU A 154 -20.19 -25.60 13.39
CA GLU A 154 -21.53 -25.06 13.64
C GLU A 154 -21.56 -24.05 14.80
N GLN A 155 -20.78 -24.30 15.85
CA GLN A 155 -20.65 -23.39 17.00
C GLN A 155 -19.90 -22.11 16.64
N LEU A 156 -18.91 -22.21 15.76
CA LEU A 156 -18.19 -21.04 15.22
C LEU A 156 -19.11 -20.23 14.31
N ASP A 157 -19.77 -20.87 13.35
CA ASP A 157 -20.69 -20.22 12.40
C ASP A 157 -21.81 -19.45 13.12
N ALA A 158 -22.40 -20.03 14.19
CA ALA A 158 -23.43 -19.37 14.98
C ALA A 158 -22.96 -18.07 15.69
N GLN A 159 -21.64 -17.89 15.86
CA GLN A 159 -21.05 -16.72 16.50
C GLN A 159 -20.30 -15.81 15.53
N LEU A 160 -20.01 -16.24 14.30
CA LEU A 160 -19.24 -15.47 13.32
C LEU A 160 -19.82 -14.07 13.10
N TRP A 161 -21.14 -13.93 13.08
CA TRP A 161 -21.81 -12.63 12.90
C TRP A 161 -21.43 -11.60 13.96
N LYS A 162 -21.08 -12.03 15.19
CA LYS A 162 -20.65 -11.11 16.27
C LYS A 162 -19.26 -10.54 16.02
N TYR A 163 -18.40 -11.32 15.36
CA TYR A 163 -17.02 -10.92 15.07
C TYR A 163 -16.90 -10.26 13.70
N ASN A 164 -17.86 -10.47 12.80
CA ASN A 164 -17.89 -9.85 11.49
C ASN A 164 -18.28 -8.36 11.58
N THR A 165 -17.38 -7.57 12.14
CA THR A 165 -17.52 -6.13 12.35
C THR A 165 -16.60 -5.37 11.39
N PRO A 166 -16.90 -4.09 11.06
CA PRO A 166 -15.99 -3.25 10.28
C PRO A 166 -14.58 -3.21 10.87
N TRP A 167 -14.47 -3.16 12.21
CA TRP A 167 -13.21 -3.18 12.93
C TRP A 167 -12.37 -4.44 12.64
N ASN A 168 -12.97 -5.62 12.82
CA ASN A 168 -12.24 -6.88 12.62
C ASN A 168 -11.88 -7.10 11.14
N ARG A 169 -12.74 -6.64 10.23
CA ARG A 169 -12.48 -6.66 8.79
C ARG A 169 -11.32 -5.73 8.41
N LEU A 170 -11.27 -4.52 8.97
CA LEU A 170 -10.12 -3.63 8.82
C LEU A 170 -8.83 -4.27 9.37
N CYS A 171 -8.87 -4.85 10.58
CA CYS A 171 -7.71 -5.52 11.19
C CYS A 171 -7.17 -6.65 10.29
N TRP A 172 -8.06 -7.50 9.77
CA TRP A 172 -7.70 -8.54 8.82
C TRP A 172 -7.10 -7.96 7.53
N MET A 173 -7.76 -6.95 6.93
CA MET A 173 -7.25 -6.32 5.70
C MET A 173 -5.84 -5.78 5.90
N LEU A 174 -5.61 -5.02 6.98
CA LEU A 174 -4.30 -4.43 7.28
C LEU A 174 -3.24 -5.51 7.53
N LYS A 175 -3.57 -6.54 8.32
CA LYS A 175 -2.62 -7.59 8.67
C LYS A 175 -2.33 -8.52 7.50
N ASP A 176 -3.36 -9.18 7.01
CA ASP A 176 -3.23 -10.37 6.16
C ASP A 176 -3.20 -10.01 4.67
N THR A 177 -3.70 -8.83 4.28
CA THR A 177 -3.78 -8.44 2.86
C THR A 177 -2.88 -7.26 2.47
N MET A 178 -2.59 -6.33 3.39
CA MET A 178 -1.80 -5.12 3.12
C MET A 178 -0.41 -5.12 3.81
N GLY A 179 -0.10 -6.14 4.62
CA GLY A 179 1.21 -6.28 5.27
C GLY A 179 1.52 -5.15 6.27
N SER A 180 0.50 -4.54 6.85
CA SER A 180 0.50 -3.35 7.71
C SER A 180 -0.10 -3.64 9.09
N ALA A 181 0.18 -4.82 9.65
CA ALA A 181 -0.32 -5.20 10.98
C ALA A 181 -0.01 -4.13 12.07
N GLY A 182 -1.01 -3.79 12.88
CA GLY A 182 -0.91 -2.79 13.94
C GLY A 182 -1.09 -1.34 13.46
N GLU A 183 -1.38 -1.11 12.19
CA GLU A 183 -1.64 0.24 11.66
C GLU A 183 -2.96 0.82 12.20
N GLU A 184 -3.94 -0.02 12.53
CA GLU A 184 -5.18 0.40 13.20
C GLU A 184 -4.93 1.05 14.56
N GLU A 185 -4.05 0.49 15.39
CA GLU A 185 -3.71 1.05 16.69
C GLU A 185 -2.76 2.26 16.58
N ARG A 186 -1.89 2.28 15.57
CA ARG A 186 -1.09 3.47 15.25
C ARG A 186 -1.97 4.62 14.79
N ARG A 187 -2.98 4.35 13.95
CA ARG A 187 -3.99 5.33 13.55
C ARG A 187 -4.76 5.85 14.75
N ARG A 188 -5.17 4.97 15.68
CA ARG A 188 -5.85 5.39 16.91
C ARG A 188 -5.03 6.40 17.71
N LYS A 189 -3.76 6.09 17.97
CA LYS A 189 -2.84 7.00 18.68
C LYS A 189 -2.60 8.31 17.92
N GLU A 190 -2.52 8.25 16.59
CA GLU A 190 -2.39 9.45 15.78
C GLU A 190 -3.65 10.32 15.84
N LEU A 191 -4.84 9.73 15.77
CA LEU A 191 -6.10 10.45 15.92
C LEU A 191 -6.24 11.09 17.31
N GLU A 192 -5.85 10.40 18.38
CA GLU A 192 -5.81 10.95 19.73
C GLU A 192 -4.89 12.19 19.82
N LEU A 193 -3.73 12.14 19.16
CA LEU A 193 -2.80 13.26 19.08
C LEU A 193 -3.37 14.44 18.27
N LEU A 194 -4.08 14.17 17.18
CA LEU A 194 -4.68 15.19 16.33
C LEU A 194 -5.94 15.81 16.94
N HIS A 195 -6.66 15.05 17.77
CA HIS A 195 -7.94 15.44 18.36
C HIS A 195 -7.95 15.26 19.89
N PRO A 196 -7.05 15.92 20.64
CA PRO A 196 -6.85 15.65 22.08
C PRO A 196 -8.06 15.99 22.96
N LYS A 197 -9.04 16.74 22.43
CA LYS A 197 -10.27 17.11 23.13
C LYS A 197 -11.39 16.06 22.99
N GLU A 198 -11.25 15.10 22.09
CA GLU A 198 -12.25 14.08 21.78
C GLU A 198 -12.07 12.79 22.61
N GLY A 199 -10.97 12.70 23.39
CA GLY A 199 -10.61 11.50 24.13
C GLY A 199 -10.04 10.40 23.24
N THR A 200 -9.90 9.18 23.79
CA THR A 200 -9.38 8.04 23.05
C THR A 200 -10.38 7.60 21.96
N PRO A 201 -9.98 7.58 20.67
CA PRO A 201 -10.88 7.22 19.57
C PRO A 201 -11.43 5.79 19.73
N THR A 202 -12.71 5.62 19.43
CA THR A 202 -13.37 4.31 19.35
C THR A 202 -12.95 3.54 18.09
N ASP A 203 -13.22 2.24 18.06
CA ASP A 203 -12.97 1.39 16.88
C ASP A 203 -13.68 1.93 15.64
N ASP A 204 -14.95 2.34 15.79
CA ASP A 204 -15.73 2.95 14.71
C ASP A 204 -15.08 4.23 14.19
N ARG A 205 -14.54 5.08 15.07
CA ARG A 205 -13.85 6.31 14.65
C ARG A 205 -12.57 6.00 13.89
N VAL A 206 -11.82 4.98 14.31
CA VAL A 206 -10.62 4.54 13.59
C VAL A 206 -11.00 4.01 12.20
N VAL A 207 -11.99 3.12 12.11
CA VAL A 207 -12.50 2.60 10.83
C VAL A 207 -12.95 3.73 9.92
N ALA A 208 -13.76 4.66 10.43
CA ALA A 208 -14.20 5.84 9.70
C ALA A 208 -13.02 6.62 9.14
N SER A 209 -11.94 6.81 9.89
CA SER A 209 -10.75 7.53 9.39
C SER A 209 -10.07 6.85 8.19
N PHE A 210 -10.09 5.52 8.10
CA PHE A 210 -9.55 4.80 6.94
C PHE A 210 -10.48 4.96 5.74
N VAL A 211 -11.79 4.80 5.94
CA VAL A 211 -12.79 4.95 4.88
C VAL A 211 -12.81 6.39 4.34
N GLU A 212 -12.89 7.38 5.22
CA GLU A 212 -12.81 8.82 4.88
C GLU A 212 -11.53 9.16 4.11
N SER A 213 -10.40 8.51 4.42
CA SER A 213 -9.12 8.81 3.74
C SER A 213 -9.12 8.49 2.25
N VAL A 214 -9.94 7.54 1.80
CA VAL A 214 -10.02 7.08 0.41
C VAL A 214 -11.30 7.52 -0.31
N GLN A 215 -12.21 8.18 0.40
CA GLN A 215 -13.38 8.82 -0.19
C GLN A 215 -13.02 10.14 -0.90
N GLU A 216 -13.98 10.74 -1.59
CA GLU A 216 -13.82 12.07 -2.21
C GLU A 216 -13.39 13.10 -1.15
N GLY A 217 -12.34 13.88 -1.46
CA GLY A 217 -11.71 14.81 -0.50
C GLY A 217 -10.78 14.15 0.53
N GLY A 218 -10.71 12.82 0.55
CA GLY A 218 -9.81 12.05 1.42
C GLY A 218 -8.34 12.20 1.06
N PHE A 219 -7.47 12.26 2.08
CA PHE A 219 -6.05 12.55 1.88
C PHE A 219 -5.29 11.43 1.13
N MET A 220 -5.67 10.16 1.31
CA MET A 220 -5.06 9.05 0.55
C MET A 220 -5.51 9.06 -0.89
N ARG A 221 -6.79 9.36 -1.15
CA ARG A 221 -7.30 9.51 -2.52
C ARG A 221 -6.56 10.61 -3.26
N GLU A 222 -6.41 11.77 -2.63
CA GLU A 222 -5.64 12.88 -3.20
C GLU A 222 -4.17 12.52 -3.46
N TYR A 223 -3.53 11.78 -2.55
CA TYR A 223 -2.16 11.28 -2.74
C TYR A 223 -2.04 10.36 -3.95
N ILE A 224 -2.96 9.40 -4.10
CA ILE A 224 -2.96 8.44 -5.22
C ILE A 224 -3.16 9.17 -6.56
N LYS A 225 -4.06 10.16 -6.60
CA LYS A 225 -4.29 10.99 -7.80
C LYS A 225 -3.05 11.75 -8.22
N LEU A 226 -2.37 12.38 -7.26
CA LEU A 226 -1.16 13.18 -7.51
C LEU A 226 0.10 12.35 -7.78
N GLY A 227 0.07 11.06 -7.43
CA GLY A 227 1.20 10.17 -7.55
C GLY A 227 1.48 9.70 -8.98
N GLN A 228 2.67 9.18 -9.21
CA GLN A 228 3.14 8.65 -10.49
C GLN A 228 3.72 7.25 -10.27
N LEU A 229 3.76 6.43 -11.31
CA LEU A 229 4.43 5.12 -11.26
C LEU A 229 5.92 5.22 -11.54
N ALA A 230 6.33 6.20 -12.36
CA ALA A 230 7.73 6.45 -12.68
C ALA A 230 7.96 7.92 -13.04
N GLU A 231 9.22 8.34 -13.03
CA GLU A 231 9.66 9.69 -13.41
C GLU A 231 11.09 9.65 -13.97
N VAL A 232 11.41 10.50 -14.96
CA VAL A 232 12.78 10.66 -15.46
C VAL A 232 13.25 12.10 -15.29
N ILE A 233 14.28 12.30 -14.47
CA ILE A 233 14.90 13.62 -14.23
C ILE A 233 16.38 13.56 -14.60
N ASP A 234 16.82 14.43 -15.52
CA ASP A 234 18.22 14.55 -15.96
C ASP A 234 18.87 13.19 -16.32
N GLY A 235 18.11 12.34 -17.02
CA GLY A 235 18.53 10.99 -17.41
C GLY A 235 18.62 9.99 -16.25
N THR A 236 17.95 10.25 -15.13
CA THR A 236 17.79 9.31 -14.01
C THR A 236 16.34 8.85 -13.94
N LEU A 237 16.11 7.54 -14.04
CA LEU A 237 14.79 6.93 -13.89
C LEU A 237 14.54 6.64 -12.40
N PHE A 238 13.41 7.12 -11.90
CA PHE A 238 12.94 6.87 -10.55
C PHE A 238 11.69 5.98 -10.60
N VAL A 239 11.74 4.89 -9.83
CA VAL A 239 10.65 3.92 -9.65
C VAL A 239 10.57 3.52 -8.17
N HIS A 240 9.45 2.94 -7.72
CA HIS A 240 9.33 2.52 -6.33
C HIS A 240 10.11 1.23 -6.04
N GLY A 241 9.69 0.09 -6.61
CA GLY A 241 10.28 -1.22 -6.33
C GLY A 241 11.51 -1.53 -7.16
N GLY A 242 11.34 -1.63 -8.48
CA GLY A 242 12.44 -1.95 -9.40
C GLY A 242 11.96 -2.38 -10.78
N LEU A 243 12.89 -2.63 -11.70
CA LEU A 243 12.59 -2.96 -13.10
C LEU A 243 12.52 -4.46 -13.38
N VAL A 244 13.08 -5.28 -12.49
CA VAL A 244 13.22 -6.73 -12.67
C VAL A 244 12.27 -7.44 -11.72
N GLY A 245 11.53 -8.42 -12.22
CA GLY A 245 10.66 -9.29 -11.44
C GLY A 245 11.27 -10.67 -11.23
N THR A 246 10.76 -11.42 -10.26
CA THR A 246 10.88 -12.89 -10.29
C THR A 246 9.96 -13.41 -11.39
N GLY A 247 10.47 -14.27 -12.28
CA GLY A 247 9.79 -14.66 -13.53
C GLY A 247 8.27 -14.84 -13.40
N TRP A 248 7.54 -14.14 -14.26
CA TRP A 248 6.08 -14.18 -14.30
C TRP A 248 5.58 -15.34 -15.18
N ALA A 249 4.32 -15.74 -14.99
CA ALA A 249 3.61 -16.72 -15.82
C ALA A 249 3.42 -16.18 -17.24
N GLY A 250 4.49 -16.24 -18.04
CA GLY A 250 4.59 -15.59 -19.35
C GLY A 250 6.03 -15.31 -19.79
N GLY A 251 7.03 -15.62 -18.95
CA GLY A 251 8.45 -15.58 -19.32
C GLY A 251 9.08 -14.18 -19.28
N ALA A 252 8.29 -13.13 -19.08
CA ALA A 252 8.81 -11.78 -18.86
C ALA A 252 9.57 -11.70 -17.53
N THR A 253 10.76 -11.12 -17.58
CA THR A 253 11.66 -10.95 -16.42
C THR A 253 11.83 -9.48 -16.00
N ASP A 254 11.35 -8.54 -16.82
CA ASP A 254 11.44 -7.10 -16.58
C ASP A 254 10.16 -6.36 -17.02
N CYS A 255 9.97 -5.14 -16.51
CA CYS A 255 8.84 -4.28 -16.83
C CYS A 255 9.19 -3.11 -17.78
N LEU A 256 10.44 -3.01 -18.24
CA LEU A 256 10.90 -1.86 -19.00
C LEU A 256 10.22 -1.81 -20.38
N GLY A 257 9.67 -0.65 -20.73
CA GLY A 257 8.94 -0.46 -21.99
C GLY A 257 7.56 -1.10 -22.01
N PHE A 258 7.13 -1.81 -20.96
CA PHE A 258 5.81 -2.43 -20.90
C PHE A 258 4.80 -1.55 -20.18
N VAL A 259 3.61 -1.44 -20.77
CA VAL A 259 2.42 -0.84 -20.15
C VAL A 259 1.35 -1.94 -20.05
N PRO A 260 0.71 -2.14 -18.89
CA PRO A 260 -0.32 -3.16 -18.75
C PRO A 260 -1.44 -3.03 -19.80
N GLY A 261 -1.86 -4.17 -20.35
CA GLY A 261 -2.85 -4.24 -21.43
C GLY A 261 -2.30 -3.93 -22.84
N GLN A 262 -1.01 -3.62 -22.98
CA GLN A 262 -0.37 -3.40 -24.28
C GLN A 262 0.57 -4.54 -24.66
N ASN A 263 0.59 -4.90 -25.94
CA ASN A 263 1.40 -6.01 -26.47
C ASN A 263 2.75 -5.57 -27.04
N GLN A 264 2.93 -4.26 -27.27
CA GLN A 264 4.16 -3.70 -27.82
C GLN A 264 4.98 -3.06 -26.72
N ARG A 265 6.29 -3.32 -26.72
CA ARG A 265 7.23 -2.58 -25.87
C ARG A 265 7.47 -1.20 -26.48
N ILE A 266 7.54 -0.19 -25.62
CA ILE A 266 7.94 1.18 -25.97
C ILE A 266 9.45 1.28 -25.74
N ASP A 267 10.20 1.61 -26.79
CA ASP A 267 11.67 1.63 -26.74
C ASP A 267 12.23 2.87 -26.04
N ASP A 268 11.60 4.04 -26.19
CA ASP A 268 12.04 5.27 -25.52
C ASP A 268 11.49 5.32 -24.09
N VAL A 269 12.39 5.54 -23.12
CA VAL A 269 12.04 5.54 -21.69
C VAL A 269 11.09 6.68 -21.31
N GLN A 270 11.18 7.85 -21.96
CA GLN A 270 10.32 8.99 -21.66
C GLN A 270 8.91 8.70 -22.15
N ASP A 271 8.81 8.20 -23.39
CA ASP A 271 7.53 7.79 -23.97
C ASP A 271 6.90 6.65 -23.14
N TRP A 272 7.71 5.70 -22.65
CA TRP A 272 7.24 4.63 -21.78
C TRP A 272 6.73 5.14 -20.43
N VAL A 273 7.50 6.00 -19.75
CA VAL A 273 7.11 6.58 -18.46
C VAL A 273 5.85 7.41 -18.59
N GLN A 274 5.73 8.19 -19.66
CA GLN A 274 4.51 8.93 -19.98
C GLN A 274 3.33 7.98 -20.16
N ALA A 275 3.45 6.97 -21.02
CA ALA A 275 2.38 6.01 -21.28
C ALA A 275 1.99 5.20 -20.02
N LEU A 276 2.95 4.88 -19.16
CA LEU A 276 2.71 4.18 -17.90
C LEU A 276 1.94 5.05 -16.90
N ASN A 277 2.30 6.34 -16.77
CA ASN A 277 1.57 7.28 -15.93
C ASN A 277 0.17 7.58 -16.49
N GLU A 278 0.02 7.73 -17.81
CA GLU A 278 -1.30 7.88 -18.45
C GLU A 278 -2.21 6.65 -18.24
N TRP A 279 -1.64 5.45 -18.27
CA TRP A 279 -2.37 4.23 -17.90
C TRP A 279 -2.79 4.26 -16.43
N LYS A 280 -1.90 4.68 -15.51
CA LYS A 280 -2.24 4.86 -14.09
C LYS A 280 -3.40 5.83 -13.94
N GLU A 281 -3.38 6.99 -14.61
CA GLU A 281 -4.46 7.98 -14.49
C GLU A 281 -5.81 7.38 -14.93
N LYS A 282 -5.85 6.63 -16.03
CA LYS A 282 -7.07 5.93 -16.46
C LYS A 282 -7.60 4.96 -15.39
N GLN A 283 -6.70 4.22 -14.74
CA GLN A 283 -7.08 3.31 -13.65
C GLN A 283 -7.58 4.06 -12.41
N VAL A 284 -6.99 5.21 -12.08
CA VAL A 284 -7.48 6.06 -11.00
C VAL A 284 -8.84 6.66 -11.36
N ASP A 285 -9.04 7.15 -12.58
CA ASP A 285 -10.33 7.65 -13.07
C ASP A 285 -11.41 6.58 -13.01
N GLU A 286 -11.10 5.34 -13.42
CA GLU A 286 -12.00 4.20 -13.28
C GLU A 286 -12.37 3.95 -11.82
N TRP A 287 -11.39 3.96 -10.91
CA TRP A 287 -11.62 3.81 -9.47
C TRP A 287 -12.46 4.94 -8.89
N GLU A 288 -12.23 6.19 -9.29
CA GLU A 288 -13.01 7.34 -8.84
C GLU A 288 -14.47 7.24 -9.29
N ASN A 289 -14.71 6.75 -10.52
CA ASN A 289 -16.05 6.58 -11.09
C ASN A 289 -16.77 5.32 -10.58
N GLN A 290 -16.03 4.27 -10.27
CA GLN A 290 -16.55 2.99 -9.79
C GLN A 290 -15.72 2.45 -8.61
N PRO A 291 -15.78 3.13 -7.44
CA PRO A 291 -14.95 2.79 -6.28
C PRO A 291 -15.40 1.53 -5.55
N LYS A 292 -16.63 1.06 -5.82
CA LYS A 292 -17.24 -0.14 -5.25
C LYS A 292 -17.26 -1.26 -6.28
N TRP A 293 -17.56 -2.49 -5.84
CA TRP A 293 -17.82 -3.60 -6.74
C TRP A 293 -19.03 -3.31 -7.63
N SER A 294 -18.87 -3.52 -8.93
CA SER A 294 -19.95 -3.51 -9.92
C SER A 294 -20.42 -4.91 -10.28
N VAL A 295 -19.50 -5.87 -10.23
CA VAL A 295 -19.79 -7.30 -10.25
C VAL A 295 -19.02 -7.91 -9.09
N ARG A 296 -19.73 -8.62 -8.21
CA ARG A 296 -19.08 -9.40 -7.16
C ARG A 296 -18.61 -10.74 -7.72
N PRO A 297 -17.48 -11.26 -7.26
CA PRO A 297 -17.04 -12.59 -7.66
C PRO A 297 -18.04 -13.64 -7.16
N GLU A 298 -18.73 -14.34 -8.07
CA GLU A 298 -19.71 -15.40 -7.75
C GLU A 298 -19.07 -16.69 -7.19
N LYS A 299 -17.73 -16.76 -7.20
CA LYS A 299 -16.91 -17.86 -6.70
C LYS A 299 -15.68 -17.27 -6.03
N PRO A 300 -14.98 -18.02 -5.15
CA PRO A 300 -13.69 -17.62 -4.61
C PRO A 300 -12.62 -17.53 -5.72
N SER A 301 -12.68 -16.46 -6.51
CA SER A 301 -11.79 -16.14 -7.60
C SER A 301 -11.67 -14.63 -7.70
N TYR A 302 -10.43 -14.15 -7.69
CA TYR A 302 -10.13 -12.72 -7.84
C TYR A 302 -10.37 -12.21 -9.26
N ASP A 303 -10.48 -13.11 -10.24
CA ASP A 303 -10.73 -12.75 -11.64
C ASP A 303 -12.20 -12.43 -11.93
N ALA A 304 -13.12 -12.80 -11.03
CA ALA A 304 -14.56 -12.67 -11.26
C ALA A 304 -15.16 -11.34 -10.75
N GLY A 305 -14.49 -10.67 -9.81
CA GLY A 305 -14.93 -9.37 -9.29
C GLY A 305 -14.53 -8.22 -10.22
N LYS A 306 -15.43 -7.24 -10.41
CA LYS A 306 -15.15 -6.02 -11.18
C LYS A 306 -15.37 -4.77 -10.33
N ARG A 307 -14.36 -3.90 -10.31
CA ARG A 307 -14.35 -2.55 -9.72
C ARG A 307 -13.41 -1.67 -10.53
N GLY A 308 -13.54 -0.36 -10.40
CA GLY A 308 -12.62 0.57 -11.04
C GLY A 308 -11.20 0.47 -10.47
N GLY A 309 -10.18 0.63 -11.33
CA GLY A 309 -8.77 0.58 -10.93
C GLY A 309 -8.26 -0.81 -10.55
N ASN A 310 -8.98 -1.87 -10.91
CA ASN A 310 -8.60 -3.25 -10.58
C ASN A 310 -7.21 -3.62 -11.10
N GLU A 311 -6.86 -3.20 -12.32
CA GLU A 311 -5.55 -3.52 -12.90
C GLU A 311 -4.42 -2.80 -12.17
N LEU A 312 -4.65 -1.58 -11.67
CA LEU A 312 -3.67 -0.88 -10.84
C LEU A 312 -3.47 -1.54 -9.47
N MET A 313 -4.54 -2.06 -8.85
CA MET A 313 -4.43 -2.84 -7.61
C MET A 313 -3.69 -4.17 -7.86
N ASN A 314 -3.94 -4.82 -9.00
CA ASN A 314 -3.20 -6.03 -9.38
C ASN A 314 -1.72 -5.69 -9.64
N TYR A 315 -1.42 -4.55 -10.26
CA TYR A 315 -0.06 -4.12 -10.56
C TYR A 315 0.81 -3.86 -9.31
N CYS A 316 0.20 -3.75 -8.11
CA CYS A 316 0.90 -3.48 -6.86
C CYS A 316 1.03 -4.69 -5.92
N VAL A 317 0.72 -5.91 -6.37
CA VAL A 317 0.86 -7.14 -5.58
C VAL A 317 1.81 -8.16 -6.21
N ASN A 318 2.36 -9.06 -5.39
CA ASN A 318 3.23 -10.13 -5.85
C ASN A 318 2.46 -11.15 -6.72
N GLY A 319 3.11 -11.70 -7.74
CA GLY A 319 2.48 -12.66 -8.67
C GLY A 319 1.84 -12.02 -9.91
N SER A 320 1.80 -10.70 -9.98
CA SER A 320 1.44 -9.93 -11.18
C SER A 320 2.60 -9.85 -12.19
N PRO A 321 2.35 -9.40 -13.43
CA PRO A 321 3.42 -9.11 -14.38
C PRO A 321 4.50 -8.21 -13.74
N PRO A 322 5.76 -8.25 -14.22
CA PRO A 322 6.81 -7.37 -13.72
C PRO A 322 6.31 -5.93 -13.63
N SER A 323 6.54 -5.29 -12.50
CA SER A 323 5.96 -3.99 -12.15
C SER A 323 7.00 -3.10 -11.50
N VAL A 324 6.92 -1.79 -11.80
CA VAL A 324 7.76 -0.77 -11.17
C VAL A 324 7.47 -0.58 -9.67
N VAL A 325 6.38 -1.18 -9.16
CA VAL A 325 5.97 -1.10 -7.75
C VAL A 325 6.50 -2.29 -6.94
N VAL A 326 6.34 -3.53 -7.43
CA VAL A 326 6.71 -4.75 -6.66
C VAL A 326 8.02 -5.40 -7.11
N GLY A 327 8.71 -4.82 -8.10
CA GLY A 327 9.97 -5.32 -8.63
C GLY A 327 11.05 -5.53 -7.56
N ARG A 328 11.90 -6.55 -7.77
CA ARG A 328 13.05 -6.87 -6.92
C ARG A 328 14.34 -6.63 -7.69
N HIS A 329 15.16 -5.73 -7.18
CA HIS A 329 16.49 -5.48 -7.71
C HIS A 329 17.61 -6.11 -6.87
N LEU A 330 17.29 -7.02 -5.94
CA LEU A 330 18.27 -7.69 -5.07
C LEU A 330 18.30 -9.20 -5.30
N GLU A 331 19.50 -9.78 -5.26
CA GLU A 331 19.74 -11.21 -5.08
C GLU A 331 19.25 -11.67 -3.69
N PRO A 332 19.00 -12.97 -3.47
CA PRO A 332 18.66 -13.50 -2.15
C PRO A 332 19.61 -13.06 -1.01
N GLU A 333 20.88 -12.84 -1.36
CA GLU A 333 21.98 -12.39 -0.51
C GLU A 333 21.94 -10.87 -0.22
N GLY A 334 21.03 -10.12 -0.85
CA GLY A 334 20.85 -8.69 -0.67
C GLY A 334 21.72 -7.80 -1.58
N MET A 335 22.46 -8.40 -2.53
CA MET A 335 23.27 -7.67 -3.50
C MET A 335 22.41 -7.16 -4.68
N PRO A 336 22.68 -5.97 -5.24
CA PRO A 336 21.98 -5.51 -6.44
C PRO A 336 22.15 -6.47 -7.61
N ARG A 337 21.05 -6.87 -8.25
CA ARG A 337 21.08 -7.66 -9.48
C ARG A 337 21.53 -6.74 -10.62
N PRO A 338 22.62 -7.06 -11.35
CA PRO A 338 22.98 -6.31 -12.55
C PRO A 338 21.80 -6.28 -13.53
N LEU A 339 21.49 -5.11 -14.10
CA LEU A 339 20.57 -5.05 -15.24
C LEU A 339 21.23 -5.75 -16.42
N GLU A 340 20.53 -6.69 -17.04
CA GLU A 340 20.99 -7.36 -18.25
C GLU A 340 21.24 -6.33 -19.38
N PRO A 341 22.16 -6.58 -20.33
CA PRO A 341 22.58 -5.61 -21.34
C PRO A 341 21.46 -5.09 -22.26
N ALA A 342 20.40 -5.89 -22.49
CA ALA A 342 19.29 -5.52 -23.36
C ALA A 342 18.41 -4.38 -22.78
N PRO A 343 17.97 -4.44 -21.50
CA PRO A 343 17.41 -3.28 -20.79
C PRO A 343 18.33 -2.04 -20.80
N VAL A 344 19.65 -2.24 -20.70
CA VAL A 344 20.66 -1.15 -20.71
C VAL A 344 20.76 -0.47 -22.09
N GLN A 345 20.48 -1.18 -23.19
CA GLN A 345 20.44 -0.61 -24.54
C GLN A 345 19.13 0.14 -24.86
N GLN A 346 17.98 -0.29 -24.34
CA GLN A 346 16.71 0.47 -24.41
C GLN A 346 16.73 1.70 -23.49
N ALA A 347 17.39 1.56 -22.33
CA ALA A 347 17.68 2.66 -21.42
C ALA A 347 18.81 3.58 -21.91
N ALA A 348 19.17 3.63 -23.20
CA ALA A 348 20.36 4.33 -23.71
C ALA A 348 20.45 5.84 -23.37
N ARG A 349 19.36 6.46 -22.90
CA ARG A 349 19.34 7.84 -22.38
C ARG A 349 19.23 7.94 -20.85
N VAL A 350 18.93 6.84 -20.15
CA VAL A 350 18.98 6.73 -18.70
C VAL A 350 20.40 6.33 -18.29
N ARG A 351 21.04 7.20 -17.52
CA ARG A 351 22.38 6.96 -16.97
C ARG A 351 22.33 6.25 -15.62
N ARG A 352 21.20 6.34 -14.90
CA ARG A 352 21.01 5.84 -13.53
C ARG A 352 19.56 5.43 -13.27
N VAL A 353 19.36 4.36 -12.51
CA VAL A 353 18.05 3.95 -11.97
C VAL A 353 18.09 4.13 -10.45
N SER A 354 17.10 4.79 -9.87
CA SER A 354 16.93 4.94 -8.42
C SER A 354 15.62 4.29 -7.98
N HIS A 355 15.69 3.50 -6.90
CA HIS A 355 14.55 2.74 -6.37
C HIS A 355 14.60 2.69 -4.84
N GLY A 356 13.48 2.27 -4.22
CA GLY A 356 13.34 2.14 -2.78
C GLY A 356 14.17 0.99 -2.19
N PRO A 357 14.60 1.09 -0.92
CA PRO A 357 15.53 0.15 -0.30
C PRO A 357 14.94 -1.24 0.00
N ARG A 358 13.61 -1.45 -0.07
CA ARG A 358 12.99 -2.72 0.37
C ARG A 358 11.85 -3.22 -0.51
N ALA A 359 12.16 -4.12 -1.44
CA ALA A 359 11.17 -5.03 -2.02
C ALA A 359 10.77 -6.14 -1.02
N HIS A 360 9.90 -5.81 -0.05
CA HIS A 360 9.33 -6.76 0.90
C HIS A 360 8.28 -7.65 0.22
N ALA A 361 8.70 -8.73 -0.44
CA ALA A 361 7.92 -9.96 -0.39
C ALA A 361 8.15 -10.60 0.98
N ALA A 362 7.11 -10.62 1.80
CA ALA A 362 6.96 -11.32 3.07
C ALA A 362 8.16 -12.20 3.48
N ARG A 363 9.12 -11.64 4.22
CA ARG A 363 9.92 -12.46 5.14
C ARG A 363 9.08 -12.65 6.39
N GLN A 364 8.46 -13.82 6.52
CA GLN A 364 8.30 -14.42 7.85
C GLN A 364 9.71 -14.53 8.42
N LEU A 365 10.03 -13.73 9.44
CA LEU A 365 11.11 -14.09 10.35
C LEU A 365 10.63 -15.38 11.04
N PRO A 366 11.43 -16.46 11.07
CA PRO A 366 11.12 -17.56 11.97
C PRO A 366 11.16 -17.02 13.40
N ASP A 367 10.15 -17.37 14.19
CA ASP A 367 10.17 -17.19 15.63
C ASP A 367 11.47 -17.82 16.16
N HIS A 368 12.40 -16.98 16.58
CA HIS A 368 13.53 -17.42 17.41
C HIS A 368 13.03 -17.56 18.84
N ASP A 369 12.26 -18.61 19.10
CA ASP A 369 12.17 -19.21 20.42
C ASP A 369 13.10 -20.42 20.46
N SER A 370 14.36 -20.14 20.73
CA SER A 370 15.31 -21.09 21.32
C SER A 370 16.55 -20.33 21.77
N MET A 371 16.52 -19.84 23.00
CA MET A 371 17.65 -19.82 23.94
C MET A 371 17.20 -19.23 25.29
N ARG A 372 16.52 -20.05 26.11
CA ARG A 372 16.97 -20.50 27.44
C ARG A 372 15.91 -21.36 28.11
#